data_AF-A0A5C4QWC4-F1
#
_entry.id   AF-A0A5C4QWC4-F1
#
_cell.length_a   1.000
_cell.length_b   1.000
_cell.length_c   1.000
_cell.angle_alpha   90.00
_cell.angle_beta   90.00
_cell.angle_gamma   90.00
#
_symmetry.space_group_name_H-M   'P 1'
#
loop_
_entity.id
_entity.type
_entity.pdbx_description
1 polymer ?
#
loop_
_entity_poly.entity_id
_entity_poly.type
_entity_poly.pdbx_seq_one_letter_code
_entity_poly.pdbx_strand_id
1 'polypeptide(L)'
;MLSVTNSTGQSVDWRVELAYDDDVWALRVNDDSGVSVWGRGDGEFVLRGTRSLAPGDTWTVRLRLGWGESGTRPLRCTVNGLACRLG
;
A
#
# COMPACT_ATOMS: atom_id res chain seq x y z
N MET A 1 7.96 -5.66 0.42
CA MET A 1 8.18 -4.21 0.61
C MET A 1 7.26 -3.51 -0.37
N LEU A 2 6.67 -2.38 0.00
CA LEU A 2 5.85 -1.55 -0.90
C LEU A 2 6.60 -0.26 -1.18
N SER A 3 6.70 0.11 -2.45
CA SER A 3 7.27 1.38 -2.90
C SER A 3 6.29 2.07 -3.84
N VAL A 4 6.11 3.37 -3.63
CA VAL A 4 5.23 4.24 -4.43
C VAL A 4 6.06 5.42 -4.91
N THR A 5 6.16 5.58 -6.22
CA THR A 5 6.94 6.65 -6.85
C THR A 5 5.99 7.61 -7.58
N ASN A 6 6.14 8.90 -7.32
CA ASN A 6 5.44 9.93 -8.08
C ASN A 6 6.25 10.27 -9.34
N SER A 7 5.85 9.73 -10.49
CA SER A 7 6.46 10.05 -11.78
C SER A 7 5.83 11.27 -12.47
N THR A 8 4.95 12.00 -11.79
CA THR A 8 4.29 13.19 -12.35
C THR A 8 5.10 14.45 -12.04
N GLY A 9 4.78 15.55 -12.73
CA GLY A 9 5.43 16.85 -12.54
C GLY A 9 4.87 17.68 -11.36
N GLN A 10 3.93 17.16 -10.58
CA GLN A 10 3.29 17.88 -9.48
C GLN A 10 3.26 17.05 -8.20
N SER A 11 3.09 17.70 -7.05
CA SER A 11 2.87 16.99 -5.80
C SER A 11 1.50 16.33 -5.81
N VAL A 12 1.44 15.03 -5.50
CA VAL A 12 0.19 14.26 -5.52
C VAL A 12 -0.05 13.54 -4.20
N ASP A 13 -1.29 13.60 -3.73
CA ASP A 13 -1.76 12.64 -2.75
C ASP A 13 -1.84 11.26 -3.37
N TRP A 14 -1.60 10.25 -2.54
CA TRP A 14 -1.54 8.88 -3.02
C TRP A 14 -2.31 7.94 -2.09
N ARG A 15 -3.00 7.00 -2.73
CA ARG A 15 -3.75 5.91 -2.13
C ARG A 15 -3.40 4.63 -2.88
N VAL A 16 -3.07 3.59 -2.14
CA VAL A 16 -2.87 2.24 -2.67
C VAL A 16 -3.98 1.35 -2.17
N GLU A 17 -4.58 0.57 -3.05
CA GLU A 17 -5.52 -0.47 -2.70
C GLU A 17 -4.86 -1.81 -3.01
N LEU A 18 -4.82 -2.68 -2.00
CA LEU A 18 -4.26 -4.02 -2.11
C LEU A 18 -5.38 -5.01 -1.81
N ALA A 19 -5.49 -6.03 -2.65
CA ALA A 19 -6.31 -7.20 -2.36
C ALA A 19 -5.40 -8.41 -2.18
N TYR A 20 -5.58 -9.11 -1.07
CA TYR A 20 -4.96 -10.39 -0.77
C TYR A 20 -6.01 -11.50 -0.87
N ASP A 21 -5.61 -12.71 -0.52
CA ASP A 21 -6.53 -13.80 -0.23
C ASP A 21 -7.42 -13.44 0.99
N ASP A 22 -8.62 -14.02 1.07
CA ASP A 22 -9.60 -13.73 2.13
C ASP A 22 -9.12 -14.20 3.51
N ASP A 23 -8.18 -15.15 3.51
CA ASP A 23 -7.38 -15.55 4.66
C ASP A 23 -6.46 -14.44 5.19
N VAL A 24 -6.55 -13.17 4.75
CA VAL A 24 -5.80 -12.02 5.31
C VAL A 24 -6.73 -10.99 5.98
N TRP A 25 -6.69 -10.90 7.32
CA TRP A 25 -7.50 -9.98 8.15
C TRP A 25 -6.84 -8.66 8.50
N ALA A 26 -5.50 -8.61 8.49
CA ALA A 26 -4.81 -7.46 9.02
C ALA A 26 -3.55 -7.16 8.21
N LEU A 27 -3.37 -5.87 7.96
CA LEU A 27 -2.19 -5.27 7.37
C LEU A 27 -1.72 -4.18 8.31
N ARG A 28 -0.45 -4.22 8.69
CA ARG A 28 0.18 -3.26 9.58
C ARG A 28 1.40 -2.65 8.91
N VAL A 29 1.62 -1.38 9.17
CA VAL A 29 2.84 -0.64 8.88
C VAL A 29 3.46 -0.19 10.19
N ASN A 30 4.71 0.28 10.16
CA ASN A 30 5.29 0.89 11.35
C ASN A 30 4.59 2.24 11.63
N ASP A 31 4.34 2.59 12.89
CA ASP A 31 3.59 3.81 13.22
C ASP A 31 4.28 5.09 12.69
N ASP A 32 5.61 5.09 12.63
CA ASP A 32 6.41 6.21 12.10
C ASP A 32 6.50 6.23 10.55
N SER A 33 5.78 5.35 9.85
CA SER A 33 5.88 5.25 8.38
C SER A 33 5.21 6.39 7.62
N GLY A 34 4.42 7.24 8.31
CA GLY A 34 3.65 8.30 7.67
C GLY A 34 2.54 7.77 6.76
N VAL A 35 1.97 6.60 7.11
CA VAL A 35 0.87 5.98 6.36
C VAL A 35 -0.23 5.51 7.27
N SER A 36 -1.45 5.79 6.83
CA SER A 36 -2.66 5.23 7.41
C SER A 36 -3.07 3.98 6.65
N VAL A 37 -3.38 2.90 7.39
CA VAL A 37 -3.87 1.65 6.82
C VAL A 37 -5.31 1.44 7.27
N TRP A 38 -6.17 1.07 6.34
CA TRP A 38 -7.56 0.76 6.59
C TRP A 38 -7.93 -0.58 5.94
N GLY A 39 -8.42 -1.53 6.73
CA GLY A 39 -8.95 -2.80 6.24
C GLY A 39 -10.43 -2.66 5.91
N ARG A 40 -10.83 -3.16 4.75
CA ARG A 40 -12.25 -3.19 4.31
C ARG A 40 -12.96 -4.50 4.64
N GLY A 41 -12.20 -5.56 4.93
CA GLY A 41 -12.70 -6.94 4.99
C GLY A 41 -12.24 -7.72 3.77
N ASP A 42 -12.44 -9.05 3.78
CA ASP A 42 -12.24 -9.94 2.62
C ASP A 42 -10.88 -9.80 1.93
N GLY A 43 -9.80 -9.64 2.70
CA GLY A 43 -8.44 -9.47 2.15
C GLY A 43 -8.15 -8.10 1.54
N GLU A 44 -9.08 -7.14 1.60
CA GLU A 44 -8.92 -5.81 1.01
C GLU A 44 -8.38 -4.77 2.02
N PHE A 45 -7.33 -4.06 1.61
CA PHE A 45 -6.69 -3.01 2.39
C PHE A 45 -6.44 -1.76 1.56
N VAL A 46 -6.63 -0.61 2.20
CA VAL A 46 -6.32 0.71 1.65
C VAL A 46 -5.21 1.33 2.46
N LEU A 47 -4.16 1.79 1.77
CA LEU A 47 -3.05 2.52 2.33
C LEU A 47 -3.07 3.94 1.79
N ARG A 48 -2.86 4.94 2.65
CA ARG A 48 -2.80 6.34 2.26
C ARG A 48 -1.63 7.04 2.94
N GLY A 49 -0.88 7.82 2.17
CA GLY A 49 0.13 8.71 2.73
C GLY A 49 -0.50 9.80 3.59
N THR A 50 0.13 10.12 4.72
CA THR A 50 -0.26 11.30 5.53
C THR A 50 0.20 12.61 4.88
N ARG A 51 1.12 12.53 3.91
CA ARG A 51 1.61 13.64 3.10
C ARG A 51 1.61 13.28 1.62
N SER A 52 1.48 14.31 0.77
CA SER A 52 1.65 14.19 -0.68
C SER A 52 3.10 13.85 -1.05
N LEU A 53 3.30 13.17 -2.18
CA LEU A 53 4.63 12.91 -2.73
C LEU A 53 5.00 14.02 -3.71
N ALA A 54 6.18 14.63 -3.54
CA ALA A 54 6.69 15.60 -4.50
C ALA A 54 7.05 14.92 -5.84
N PRO A 55 7.24 15.69 -6.92
CA PRO A 55 7.68 15.15 -8.21
C PRO A 55 8.98 14.35 -8.08
N GLY A 56 8.99 13.10 -8.55
CA GLY A 56 10.15 12.19 -8.47
C GLY A 56 10.35 11.52 -7.12
N ASP A 57 9.63 11.93 -6.07
CA ASP A 57 9.76 11.31 -4.75
C ASP A 57 9.26 9.87 -4.77
N THR A 58 9.95 9.04 -3.98
CA THR A 58 9.55 7.66 -3.70
C THR A 58 9.33 7.47 -2.22
N TRP A 59 8.19 6.93 -1.86
CA TRP A 59 7.92 6.46 -0.51
C TRP A 59 8.00 4.95 -0.45
N THR A 60 8.55 4.42 0.65
CA THR A 60 8.79 2.99 0.81
C THR A 60 8.45 2.55 2.23
N VAL A 61 7.77 1.40 2.37
CA VAL A 61 7.48 0.79 3.66
C VAL A 61 7.57 -0.72 3.64
N ARG A 62 7.83 -1.27 4.81
CA ARG A 62 7.65 -2.69 5.08
C ARG A 62 6.24 -2.95 5.61
N LEU A 63 5.47 -3.70 4.84
CA LEU A 63 4.17 -4.23 5.24
C LEU A 63 4.35 -5.45 6.15
N ARG A 64 3.51 -5.57 7.18
CA ARG A 64 3.39 -6.75 8.04
C ARG A 64 1.96 -7.27 7.97
N LEU A 65 1.79 -8.52 7.59
CA LEU A 65 0.48 -9.18 7.46
C LEU A 65 0.13 -9.92 8.75
N GLY A 66 -1.18 -10.06 8.99
CA GLY A 66 -1.73 -10.56 10.24
C GLY A 66 -1.82 -12.08 10.41
N TRP A 67 -1.53 -12.94 9.43
CA TRP A 67 -1.57 -14.40 9.67
C TRP A 67 -0.50 -15.22 8.94
N GLY A 68 -0.27 -16.41 9.50
CA GLY A 68 -0.02 -17.68 8.82
C GLY A 68 1.35 -17.86 8.18
N GLU A 69 1.48 -17.40 6.94
CA GLU A 69 2.70 -17.54 6.17
C GLU A 69 3.18 -16.17 5.71
N SER A 70 4.40 -15.86 6.14
CA SER A 70 5.09 -14.60 5.86
C SER A 70 5.58 -14.59 4.41
N GLY A 71 4.65 -14.52 3.44
CA GLY A 71 5.02 -14.60 2.02
C GLY A 71 3.96 -14.16 1.01
N THR A 72 2.70 -13.98 1.41
CA THR A 72 1.63 -13.70 0.43
C THR A 72 1.81 -12.32 -0.23
N ARG A 73 2.00 -12.35 -1.55
CA ARG A 73 1.94 -11.15 -2.39
C ARG A 73 0.47 -10.77 -2.59
N PRO A 74 0.12 -9.47 -2.66
CA PRO A 74 -1.23 -9.10 -3.03
C PRO A 74 -1.56 -9.65 -4.42
N LEU A 75 -2.80 -10.09 -4.61
CA LEU A 75 -3.33 -10.56 -5.91
C LEU A 75 -3.63 -9.37 -6.83
N ARG A 76 -4.02 -8.23 -6.25
CA ARG A 76 -4.28 -6.98 -6.97
C ARG A 76 -3.68 -5.81 -6.24
N CYS A 77 -3.27 -4.82 -7.03
CA CYS A 77 -2.78 -3.55 -6.54
C CYS A 77 -3.25 -2.43 -7.47
N THR A 78 -3.79 -1.37 -6.90
CA THR A 78 -4.04 -0.11 -7.61
C THR A 78 -3.40 1.05 -6.85
N VAL A 79 -2.85 2.01 -7.58
CA VAL A 79 -2.33 3.29 -7.06
C VAL A 79 -3.16 4.40 -7.68
N ASN A 80 -3.88 5.15 -6.85
CA ASN A 80 -4.82 6.19 -7.32
C ASN A 80 -5.81 5.67 -8.39
N GLY A 81 -6.25 4.42 -8.26
CA GLY A 81 -7.16 3.76 -9.21
C GLY A 81 -6.51 3.14 -10.45
N LEU A 82 -5.20 3.32 -10.65
CA LEU A 82 -4.46 2.72 -11.76
C LEU A 82 -3.81 1.41 -11.33
N ALA A 83 -3.88 0.37 -12.16
CA ALA A 83 -3.24 -0.91 -11.88
C ALA A 83 -1.73 -0.74 -11.67
N CYS A 84 -1.22 -1.32 -10.59
CA CYS A 84 0.18 -1.25 -10.22
C CYS A 84 0.91 -2.57 -10.52
N ARG A 85 2.24 -2.50 -10.68
CA ARG A 85 3.06 -3.68 -10.92
C ARG A 85 3.45 -4.34 -9.59
N LEU A 86 3.12 -5.63 -9.47
CA LEU A 86 3.60 -6.50 -8.38
C LEU A 86 4.95 -7.08 -8.80
N GLY A 87 6.01 -6.85 -8.01
CA GLY A 87 7.39 -7.20 -8.36
C GLY A 87 8.25 -7.45 -7.14
#